data_AF-A0A7Y5GBY6-F1
#
_entry.id   AF-A0A7Y5GBY6-F1
#
_cell.length_a   1.000
_cell.length_b   1.000
_cell.length_c   1.000
_cell.angle_alpha   90.00
_cell.angle_beta   90.00
_cell.angle_gamma   90.00
#
_symmetry.space_group_name_H-M   'P 1'
#
loop_
_entity.id
_entity.type
_entity.pdbx_description
1 polymer ?
#
loop_
_entity_poly.entity_id
_entity_poly.type
_entity_poly.pdbx_seq_one_letter_code
_entity_poly.pdbx_strand_id
1 'polypeptide(L)'
;MPDYIGNIAVPEIVPSGVFPLVPDYGYGLAIRPEVVIHQFGSGNCKVEQRYLLGNGARRFLIRRQWLRDSERIALRNFWESKYGPYGAFTYNAPNDDGIGTTPYICRFANEPLSWEMVADWACSVGVTLVEIPSTTPEYALNSTVTRFPSEALKDALLSQVQQVIPLVKIQPLQAGYPAIYLSDRRCTIGGRLYQARLIDFDGISQGMGNEADDASFTFGNADRGMRDLANDVDLYRASIEFSLFHVGTGIKLDLWKGDIVNWSLDAGPEFKATASDGLYELNLPYPTRKISRTCWKAFNSQACPFSEHGALDLLHFPGADPTRCDKNYETPNGCLAHGMKRYYGGIVAEPQGVRIKDNSTGVWGFGRSTITSVSLVAESIYDRVLSEIYTDTGMPVNCKIAAGRDESDFYEALGIVGEGPLVAFTTPRMEDKDGDGKQETFVGHTLDGQPHHGWGTSNPSYGLRTCLGGDPAGDTDFFSLDQSGDVTGGDWRKVYSGNSTYKDNFAAGTSFIVIRRSDAKGLQLSRPGDHAIRAHRSSRRRRERQRRLRHRGPGRAAPEVRHRAHERPALQAHQDGDRRSGADPRRA
;
A
#
# COMPACT_ATOMS: atom_id res chain seq x y z
N MET A 1 -9.89 26.19 -7.66
CA MET A 1 -9.38 24.89 -8.16
C MET A 1 -10.29 23.82 -7.60
N PRO A 2 -10.74 22.84 -8.40
CA PRO A 2 -11.58 21.76 -7.92
C PRO A 2 -10.83 20.94 -6.87
N ASP A 3 -11.57 20.43 -5.90
CA ASP A 3 -11.05 19.56 -4.86
C ASP A 3 -10.94 18.12 -5.36
N TYR A 4 -9.91 17.42 -4.90
CA TYR A 4 -9.66 16.04 -5.28
C TYR A 4 -9.43 15.14 -4.06
N ILE A 5 -9.93 13.91 -4.17
CA ILE A 5 -9.62 12.78 -3.29
C ILE A 5 -8.94 11.74 -4.17
N GLY A 6 -7.62 11.71 -4.17
CA GLY A 6 -6.89 10.93 -5.16
C GLY A 6 -7.12 11.52 -6.56
N ASN A 7 -7.62 10.71 -7.50
CA ASN A 7 -8.05 11.17 -8.83
C ASN A 7 -9.50 11.66 -8.88
N ILE A 8 -10.30 11.41 -7.83
CA ILE A 8 -11.73 11.72 -7.83
C ILE A 8 -11.94 13.20 -7.60
N ALA A 9 -12.60 13.87 -8.55
CA ALA A 9 -13.03 15.24 -8.40
C ALA A 9 -14.23 15.31 -7.44
N VAL A 10 -14.11 16.13 -6.40
CA VAL A 10 -15.22 16.44 -5.48
C VAL A 10 -16.13 17.47 -6.16
N PRO A 11 -17.45 17.22 -6.25
CA PRO A 11 -18.38 18.19 -6.83
C PRO A 11 -18.31 19.54 -6.13
N GLU A 12 -18.23 20.62 -6.92
CA GLU A 12 -18.24 21.99 -6.39
C GLU A 12 -19.65 22.38 -5.93
N ILE A 13 -19.75 22.98 -4.74
CA ILE A 13 -21.00 23.56 -4.25
C ILE A 13 -21.12 24.99 -4.77
N VAL A 14 -22.00 25.21 -5.74
CA VAL A 14 -22.24 26.54 -6.33
C VAL A 14 -23.39 27.24 -5.60
N PRO A 15 -23.14 28.35 -4.88
CA PRO A 15 -24.21 29.07 -4.20
C PRO A 15 -25.14 29.74 -5.22
N SER A 16 -26.45 29.70 -4.95
CA SER A 16 -27.44 30.35 -5.80
C SER A 16 -28.59 30.94 -4.99
N GLY A 17 -28.97 32.18 -5.30
CA GLY A 17 -30.01 32.90 -4.59
C GLY A 17 -29.56 33.52 -3.26
N VAL A 18 -30.43 34.34 -2.68
CA VAL A 18 -30.23 35.05 -1.41
C VAL A 18 -31.34 34.63 -0.45
N PHE A 19 -30.99 34.32 0.80
CA PHE A 19 -31.93 33.93 1.83
C PHE A 19 -32.99 35.04 2.04
N PRO A 20 -34.29 34.70 2.04
CA PRO A 20 -35.34 35.70 1.88
C PRO A 20 -35.74 36.45 3.17
N LEU A 21 -35.26 36.02 4.34
CA LEU A 21 -35.66 36.60 5.62
C LEU A 21 -34.52 37.38 6.29
N VAL A 22 -34.91 38.47 6.95
CA VAL A 22 -34.07 39.22 7.90
C VAL A 22 -34.45 38.79 9.32
N PRO A 23 -33.51 38.37 10.18
CA PRO A 23 -33.82 37.95 11.55
C PRO A 23 -34.36 39.09 12.41
N ASP A 24 -35.15 38.77 13.45
CA ASP A 24 -35.57 39.74 14.47
C ASP A 24 -34.37 40.17 15.36
N TYR A 25 -34.45 41.38 15.92
CA TYR A 25 -33.40 41.92 16.81
C TYR A 25 -33.13 40.98 18.00
N GLY A 26 -31.85 40.73 18.28
CA GLY A 26 -31.40 39.78 19.31
C GLY A 26 -31.18 38.35 18.80
N TYR A 27 -31.47 38.08 17.52
CA TYR A 27 -31.16 36.81 16.85
C TYR A 27 -30.24 37.09 15.65
N GLY A 28 -29.21 36.27 15.44
CA GLY A 28 -28.28 36.55 14.35
C GLY A 28 -26.97 35.80 14.35
N LEU A 29 -26.50 35.24 15.47
CA LEU A 29 -25.25 34.47 15.50
C LEU A 29 -25.23 33.50 16.68
N ALA A 30 -24.97 32.23 16.43
CA ALA A 30 -24.69 31.23 17.46
C ALA A 30 -23.40 30.48 17.11
N ILE A 31 -22.29 30.85 17.73
CA ILE A 31 -21.03 30.10 17.65
C ILE A 31 -20.99 29.17 18.86
N ARG A 32 -21.13 27.86 18.62
CA ARG A 32 -20.81 26.85 19.63
C ARG A 32 -19.49 26.19 19.24
N PRO A 33 -18.34 26.61 19.80
CA PRO A 33 -17.09 25.89 19.60
C PRO A 33 -17.20 24.52 20.25
N GLU A 34 -16.71 23.50 19.56
CA GLU A 34 -16.70 22.16 20.10
C GLU A 34 -15.47 21.99 20.99
N VAL A 35 -15.73 21.69 22.26
CA VAL A 35 -14.69 21.55 23.29
C VAL A 35 -14.81 20.18 23.91
N VAL A 36 -13.75 19.39 23.79
CA VAL A 36 -13.61 18.14 24.53
C VAL A 36 -13.02 18.46 25.89
N ILE A 37 -13.72 18.06 26.95
CA ILE A 37 -13.27 18.25 28.33
C ILE A 37 -12.74 16.93 28.84
N HIS A 38 -11.45 16.91 29.17
CA HIS A 38 -10.83 15.79 29.86
C HIS A 38 -10.67 16.16 31.34
N GLN A 39 -11.32 15.40 32.22
CA GLN A 39 -11.26 15.62 33.66
C GLN A 39 -10.22 14.70 34.29
N PHE A 40 -9.26 15.26 35.01
CA PHE A 40 -8.28 14.49 35.76
C PHE A 40 -8.81 14.18 37.16
N GLY A 41 -8.84 12.89 37.51
CA GLY A 41 -9.24 12.45 38.84
C GLY A 41 -8.08 12.55 39.83
N SER A 42 -8.15 13.50 40.75
CA SER A 42 -7.40 13.50 42.02
C SER A 42 -8.17 14.35 43.04
N GLY A 43 -8.24 13.88 44.29
CA GLY A 43 -9.24 14.25 45.31
C GLY A 43 -9.65 15.73 45.39
N ASN A 44 -10.96 15.96 45.52
CA ASN A 44 -11.68 17.24 45.71
C ASN A 44 -11.32 18.43 44.80
N CYS A 45 -10.38 18.31 43.87
CA CYS A 45 -10.01 19.34 42.91
C CYS A 45 -10.55 18.96 41.52
N LYS A 46 -11.58 19.66 41.04
CA LYS A 46 -12.07 19.52 39.65
C LYS A 46 -11.05 20.14 38.68
N VAL A 47 -9.97 19.43 38.40
CA VAL A 47 -8.98 19.84 37.39
C VAL A 47 -9.43 19.32 36.04
N GLU A 48 -9.75 20.24 35.13
CA GLU A 48 -10.21 19.96 33.77
C GLU A 48 -9.20 20.51 32.76
N GLN A 49 -8.92 19.75 31.71
CA GLN A 49 -8.23 20.22 30.51
C GLN A 49 -9.20 20.26 29.35
N ARG A 50 -9.12 21.32 28.55
CA ARG A 50 -10.09 21.61 27.49
C ARG A 50 -9.40 21.65 26.15
N TYR A 51 -9.82 20.78 25.25
CA TYR A 51 -9.32 20.71 23.88
C TYR A 51 -10.33 21.34 22.95
N LEU A 52 -9.93 22.40 22.25
CA LEU A 52 -10.74 23.01 21.21
C LEU A 52 -10.58 22.16 19.96
N LEU A 53 -11.62 21.41 19.60
CA LEU A 53 -11.70 20.67 18.34
C LEU A 53 -11.95 21.60 17.15
N GLY A 54 -11.89 22.92 17.34
CA GLY A 54 -12.06 23.94 16.32
C GLY A 54 -13.33 24.76 16.50
N ASN A 55 -13.47 25.78 15.66
CA ASN A 55 -14.58 26.72 15.74
C ASN A 55 -15.89 26.16 15.18
N GLY A 56 -15.89 24.91 14.66
CA GLY A 56 -17.01 24.31 13.95
C GLY A 56 -17.42 25.13 12.71
N ALA A 57 -18.50 24.70 12.03
CA ALA A 57 -19.18 25.55 11.07
C ALA A 57 -20.04 26.58 11.81
N ARG A 58 -19.94 27.87 11.47
CA ARG A 58 -20.78 28.91 12.11
C ARG A 58 -22.25 28.59 11.86
N ARG A 59 -23.07 28.75 12.90
CA ARG A 59 -24.52 28.56 12.80
C ARG A 59 -25.22 29.89 13.01
N PHE A 60 -26.19 30.17 12.15
CA PHE A 60 -27.04 31.35 12.26
C PHE A 60 -28.43 30.87 12.67
N LEU A 61 -28.86 31.27 13.87
CA LEU A 61 -30.22 31.01 14.34
C LEU A 61 -31.09 32.20 13.98
N ILE A 62 -31.99 31.98 13.05
CA ILE A 62 -32.90 32.99 12.53
C ILE A 62 -34.26 32.72 13.15
N ARG A 63 -34.77 33.70 13.90
CA ARG A 63 -36.11 33.65 14.46
C ARG A 63 -36.94 34.81 13.94
N ARG A 64 -38.17 34.49 13.58
CA ARG A 64 -39.22 35.45 13.24
C ARG A 64 -40.43 35.16 14.10
N GLN A 65 -40.75 36.05 15.03
CA GLN A 65 -41.96 35.92 15.86
C GLN A 65 -43.23 36.21 15.08
N TRP A 66 -43.14 37.11 14.08
CA TRP A 66 -44.26 37.53 13.25
C TRP A 66 -43.86 37.52 11.78
N LEU A 67 -44.29 36.48 11.05
CA LEU A 67 -44.08 36.31 9.63
C LEU A 67 -45.42 36.40 8.88
N ARG A 68 -45.49 37.27 7.86
CA ARG A 68 -46.68 37.42 7.01
C ARG A 68 -46.81 36.24 6.03
N ASP A 69 -48.01 36.03 5.50
CA ASP A 69 -48.25 34.91 4.58
C ASP A 69 -47.42 34.97 3.29
N SER A 70 -47.11 36.17 2.78
CA SER A 70 -46.23 36.35 1.62
C SER A 70 -44.78 35.95 1.90
N GLU A 71 -44.24 36.32 3.07
CA GLU A 71 -42.91 35.93 3.53
C GLU A 71 -42.84 34.43 3.81
N ARG A 72 -43.95 33.85 4.33
CA ARG A 72 -44.09 32.42 4.52
C ARG A 72 -43.93 31.65 3.21
N ILE A 73 -44.70 32.06 2.20
CA ILE A 73 -44.66 31.46 0.87
C ILE A 73 -43.28 31.61 0.24
N ALA A 74 -42.63 32.77 0.41
CA ALA A 74 -41.28 33.01 -0.08
C ALA A 74 -40.25 32.07 0.58
N LEU A 75 -40.28 31.91 1.90
CA LEU A 75 -39.37 30.98 2.60
C LEU A 75 -39.62 29.53 2.19
N ARG A 76 -40.88 29.10 2.08
CA ARG A 76 -41.22 27.74 1.63
C ARG A 76 -40.70 27.48 0.23
N ASN A 77 -41.04 28.34 -0.74
CA ASN A 77 -40.60 28.17 -2.12
C ASN A 77 -39.07 28.23 -2.23
N PHE A 78 -38.41 29.08 -1.45
CA PHE A 78 -36.96 29.14 -1.38
C PHE A 78 -36.37 27.84 -0.83
N TRP A 79 -36.90 27.32 0.26
CA TRP A 79 -36.48 26.04 0.84
C TRP A 79 -36.68 24.88 -0.14
N GLU A 80 -37.83 24.78 -0.81
CA GLU A 80 -38.08 23.76 -1.84
C GLU A 80 -37.08 23.89 -3.01
N SER A 81 -36.74 25.11 -3.42
CA SER A 81 -35.74 25.35 -4.48
C SER A 81 -34.30 25.01 -4.09
N LYS A 82 -34.01 24.95 -2.77
CA LYS A 82 -32.68 24.66 -2.20
C LYS A 82 -32.66 23.33 -1.44
N TYR A 83 -33.74 22.56 -1.50
CA TYR A 83 -33.81 21.29 -0.79
C TYR A 83 -32.84 20.28 -1.43
N GLY A 84 -32.11 19.54 -0.58
CA GLY A 84 -31.13 18.56 -1.00
C GLY A 84 -29.69 18.87 -0.54
N PRO A 85 -28.75 17.95 -0.80
CA PRO A 85 -27.41 17.97 -0.19
C PRO A 85 -26.50 19.15 -0.64
N TYR A 86 -26.81 19.79 -1.78
CA TYR A 86 -25.95 20.81 -2.40
C TYR A 86 -26.60 22.20 -2.50
N GLY A 87 -27.76 22.42 -1.89
CA GLY A 87 -28.48 23.70 -1.97
C GLY A 87 -27.86 24.80 -1.12
N ALA A 88 -26.78 25.41 -1.62
CA ALA A 88 -26.15 26.57 -0.99
C ALA A 88 -26.70 27.90 -1.51
N PHE A 89 -26.68 28.93 -0.67
CA PHE A 89 -27.17 30.26 -0.98
C PHE A 89 -26.46 31.33 -0.14
N THR A 90 -26.64 32.60 -0.50
CA THR A 90 -26.07 33.72 0.25
C THR A 90 -27.02 34.14 1.37
N TYR A 91 -26.54 34.24 2.60
CA TYR A 91 -27.24 34.85 3.73
C TYR A 91 -26.55 36.15 4.13
N ASN A 92 -27.29 37.25 4.12
CA ASN A 92 -26.81 38.56 4.55
C ASN A 92 -27.03 38.70 6.05
N ALA A 93 -26.06 38.26 6.84
CA ALA A 93 -26.15 38.33 8.29
C ALA A 93 -26.03 39.80 8.75
N PRO A 94 -26.92 40.30 9.63
CA PRO A 94 -26.76 41.62 10.24
C PRO A 94 -25.42 41.73 10.97
N ASN A 95 -24.78 42.89 10.87
CA ASN A 95 -23.55 43.17 11.60
C ASN A 95 -23.83 43.43 13.08
N ASP A 96 -22.85 43.15 13.95
CA ASP A 96 -22.97 43.31 15.41
C ASP A 96 -23.18 44.77 15.84
N ASP A 97 -22.77 45.73 15.00
CA ASP A 97 -22.97 47.17 15.20
C ASP A 97 -24.39 47.64 14.84
N GLY A 98 -25.24 46.74 14.35
CA GLY A 98 -26.61 47.03 13.89
C GLY A 98 -26.67 47.80 12.57
N ILE A 99 -25.54 47.99 11.88
CA ILE A 99 -25.45 48.76 10.63
C ILE A 99 -24.95 47.88 9.50
N GLY A 100 -25.82 47.62 8.52
CA GLY A 100 -25.49 46.84 7.34
C GLY A 100 -25.52 45.33 7.57
N THR A 101 -25.02 44.60 6.57
CA THR A 101 -25.00 43.13 6.57
C THR A 101 -23.70 42.60 5.97
N THR A 102 -23.26 41.43 6.43
CA THR A 102 -22.14 40.68 5.88
C THR A 102 -22.65 39.43 5.15
N PRO A 103 -22.29 39.22 3.87
CA PRO A 103 -22.71 38.04 3.12
C PRO A 103 -21.92 36.79 3.54
N TYR A 104 -22.65 35.72 3.85
CA TYR A 104 -22.12 34.39 4.15
C TYR A 104 -22.73 33.36 3.20
N ILE A 105 -21.94 32.37 2.79
CA ILE A 105 -22.47 31.22 2.04
C ILE A 105 -22.99 30.22 3.07
N CYS A 106 -24.27 29.88 2.96
CA CYS A 106 -24.96 29.03 3.92
C CYS A 106 -25.75 27.92 3.24
N ARG A 107 -26.09 26.90 4.02
CA ARG A 107 -27.12 25.90 3.73
C ARG A 107 -28.10 25.79 4.89
N PHE A 108 -29.27 25.22 4.64
CA PHE A 108 -30.17 24.84 5.73
C PHE A 108 -29.54 23.74 6.59
N ALA A 109 -29.78 23.78 7.91
CA ALA A 109 -29.56 22.61 8.75
C ALA A 109 -30.52 21.47 8.34
N ASN A 110 -30.19 20.22 8.67
CA ASN A 110 -31.00 19.03 8.32
C ASN A 110 -32.36 18.94 9.06
N GLU A 111 -32.84 20.04 9.63
CA GLU A 111 -34.10 20.12 10.36
C GLU A 111 -35.24 20.48 9.38
N PRO A 112 -36.41 19.83 9.47
CA PRO A 112 -37.57 20.25 8.68
C PRO A 112 -38.01 21.65 9.12
N LEU A 113 -38.52 22.44 8.18
CA LEU A 113 -39.11 23.74 8.52
C LEU A 113 -40.36 23.53 9.38
N SER A 114 -40.32 23.99 10.63
CA SER A 114 -41.46 23.98 11.55
C SER A 114 -42.05 25.38 11.70
N TRP A 115 -43.38 25.46 11.64
CA TRP A 115 -44.12 26.71 11.69
C TRP A 115 -45.11 26.65 12.84
N GLU A 116 -45.22 27.74 13.60
CA GLU A 116 -46.24 27.91 14.62
C GLU A 116 -47.23 28.97 14.14
N MET A 117 -48.49 28.60 13.93
CA MET A 117 -49.52 29.57 13.53
C MET A 117 -49.90 30.41 14.75
N VAL A 118 -49.63 31.72 14.68
CA VAL A 118 -49.92 32.69 15.76
C VAL A 118 -51.28 33.35 15.54
N ALA A 119 -51.69 33.49 14.27
CA ALA A 119 -53.02 33.92 13.84
C ALA A 119 -53.31 33.37 12.42
N ASP A 120 -54.54 33.50 11.93
CA ASP A 120 -54.92 33.05 10.57
C ASP A 120 -54.07 33.68 9.45
N TRP A 121 -53.44 34.83 9.74
CA TRP A 121 -52.63 35.61 8.79
C TRP A 121 -51.16 35.78 9.22
N ALA A 122 -50.72 35.14 10.31
CA ALA A 122 -49.38 35.26 10.85
C ALA A 122 -48.85 33.96 11.46
N CYS A 123 -47.56 33.71 11.27
CA CYS A 123 -46.87 32.55 11.81
C CYS A 123 -45.50 32.92 12.39
N SER A 124 -45.01 32.10 13.31
CA SER A 124 -43.67 32.16 13.88
C SER A 124 -42.84 31.02 13.31
N VAL A 125 -41.57 31.30 13.02
CA VAL A 125 -40.61 30.32 12.47
C VAL A 125 -39.22 30.49 13.09
N GLY A 126 -38.58 29.36 13.35
CA GLY A 126 -37.16 29.26 13.68
C GLY A 126 -36.45 28.49 12.59
N VAL A 127 -35.36 29.04 12.05
CA VAL A 127 -34.54 28.41 11.01
C VAL A 127 -33.08 28.46 11.44
N THR A 128 -32.42 27.31 11.40
CA THR A 128 -30.96 27.22 11.60
C THR A 128 -30.26 27.12 10.26
N LEU A 129 -29.39 28.08 9.97
CA LEU A 129 -28.48 28.04 8.82
C LEU A 129 -27.08 27.60 9.27
N VAL A 130 -26.39 26.84 8.42
CA VAL A 130 -25.01 26.42 8.64
C VAL A 130 -24.13 27.05 7.56
N GLU A 131 -23.09 27.75 7.97
CA GLU A 131 -22.12 28.35 7.06
C GLU A 131 -21.29 27.27 6.34
N ILE A 132 -21.01 27.52 5.07
CA ILE A 132 -19.99 26.82 4.28
C ILE A 132 -18.74 27.73 4.27
N PRO A 133 -17.64 27.33 4.93
CA PRO A 133 -16.44 28.16 5.00
C PRO A 133 -15.88 28.49 3.62
N SER A 134 -15.71 29.78 3.31
CA SER A 134 -15.15 30.25 2.03
C SER A 134 -13.63 30.45 2.05
N THR A 135 -13.03 30.48 3.25
CA THR A 135 -11.58 30.63 3.44
C THR A 135 -10.99 29.35 4.00
N THR A 136 -9.87 28.90 3.42
CA THR A 136 -9.13 27.74 3.90
C THR A 136 -8.02 28.22 4.84
N PRO A 137 -8.03 27.83 6.14
CA PRO A 137 -6.96 28.19 7.06
C PRO A 137 -5.62 27.62 6.59
N GLU A 138 -4.57 28.43 6.61
CA GLU A 138 -3.20 28.02 6.31
C GLU A 138 -2.34 28.07 7.57
N TYR A 139 -1.66 26.97 7.85
CA TYR A 139 -0.79 26.81 9.00
C TYR A 139 0.64 26.47 8.56
N ALA A 140 1.61 27.13 9.17
CA ALA A 140 3.02 26.80 8.99
C ALA A 140 3.36 25.46 9.66
N LEU A 141 4.11 24.60 8.96
CA LEU A 141 4.67 23.38 9.52
C LEU A 141 6.11 23.66 9.96
N ASN A 142 6.32 23.82 11.26
CA ASN A 142 7.61 24.14 11.84
C ASN A 142 8.48 22.91 12.04
N SER A 143 7.89 21.78 12.45
CA SER A 143 8.60 20.50 12.57
C SER A 143 7.68 19.29 12.54
N THR A 144 8.26 18.12 12.31
CA THR A 144 7.57 16.82 12.42
C THR A 144 8.33 15.95 13.42
N VAL A 145 7.59 15.38 14.37
CA VAL A 145 8.11 14.46 15.39
C VAL A 145 7.45 13.10 15.25
N THR A 146 8.21 12.04 15.50
CA THR A 146 7.75 10.65 15.42
C THR A 146 7.63 10.05 16.81
N ARG A 147 6.46 9.51 17.16
CA ARG A 147 6.16 8.75 18.40
C ARG A 147 6.25 9.51 19.73
N PHE A 148 7.31 10.28 20.00
CA PHE A 148 7.49 11.01 21.26
C PHE A 148 7.45 12.53 21.03
N PRO A 149 6.71 13.28 21.88
CA PRO A 149 6.66 14.74 21.77
C PRO A 149 8.02 15.35 22.13
N SER A 150 8.42 16.38 21.37
CA SER A 150 9.59 17.21 21.71
C SER A 150 9.34 18.00 23.00
N GLU A 151 10.40 18.49 23.63
CA GLU A 151 10.30 19.35 24.83
C GLU A 151 9.41 20.59 24.56
N ALA A 152 9.61 21.25 23.42
CA ALA A 152 8.75 22.36 22.98
C ALA A 152 7.27 21.98 22.83
N LEU A 153 6.96 20.77 22.34
CA LEU A 153 5.58 20.30 22.28
C LEU A 153 5.05 19.99 23.69
N LYS A 154 5.83 19.32 24.55
CA LYS A 154 5.46 19.03 25.93
C LYS A 154 5.10 20.28 26.72
N ASP A 155 5.91 21.34 26.60
CA ASP A 155 5.67 22.61 27.30
C ASP A 155 4.39 23.29 26.79
N ALA A 156 4.17 23.29 25.48
CA ALA A 156 2.95 23.83 24.89
C ALA A 156 1.70 23.05 25.31
N LEU A 157 1.83 21.74 25.50
CA LEU A 157 0.75 20.86 25.98
C LEU A 157 0.38 21.11 27.46
N LEU A 158 1.10 21.98 28.20
CA LEU A 158 0.72 22.41 29.55
C LEU A 158 -0.34 23.53 29.54
N SER A 159 -0.60 24.17 28.40
CA SER A 159 -1.65 25.19 28.26
C SER A 159 -3.04 24.60 28.55
N GLN A 160 -3.88 25.35 29.26
CA GLN A 160 -5.27 24.96 29.56
C GLN A 160 -6.15 24.81 28.31
N VAL A 161 -5.85 25.58 27.26
CA VAL A 161 -6.58 25.55 25.98
C VAL A 161 -5.59 25.24 24.87
N GLN A 162 -5.93 24.22 24.07
CA GLN A 162 -5.12 23.77 22.95
C GLN A 162 -5.99 23.50 21.74
N GLN A 163 -5.41 23.69 20.56
CA GLN A 163 -6.03 23.37 19.29
C GLN A 163 -5.17 22.34 18.56
N VAL A 164 -5.76 21.18 18.30
CA VAL A 164 -5.13 20.07 17.60
C VAL A 164 -5.99 19.71 16.39
N ILE A 165 -5.35 19.49 15.25
CA ILE A 165 -6.01 19.09 14.01
C ILE A 165 -5.60 17.64 13.69
N PRO A 166 -6.54 16.70 13.60
CA PRO A 166 -6.25 15.34 13.16
C PRO A 166 -6.02 15.32 11.65
N LEU A 167 -4.96 14.64 11.24
CA LEU A 167 -4.53 14.50 9.85
C LEU A 167 -4.42 13.02 9.50
N VAL A 168 -5.02 12.65 8.38
CA VAL A 168 -4.92 11.32 7.79
C VAL A 168 -4.30 11.46 6.42
N LYS A 169 -3.35 10.58 6.11
CA LYS A 169 -2.81 10.42 4.76
C LYS A 169 -2.97 8.98 4.33
N ILE A 170 -3.61 8.75 3.19
CA ILE A 170 -3.76 7.43 2.58
C ILE A 170 -2.92 7.39 1.31
N GLN A 171 -2.12 6.34 1.15
CA GLN A 171 -1.31 6.08 -0.03
C GLN A 171 -1.68 4.71 -0.62
N PRO A 172 -2.44 4.69 -1.73
CA PRO A 172 -2.73 3.46 -2.44
C PRO A 172 -1.48 2.77 -2.99
N LEU A 173 -1.55 1.45 -3.18
CA LEU A 173 -0.44 0.62 -3.66
C LEU A 173 -0.14 0.80 -5.15
N GLN A 174 -1.14 1.23 -5.94
CA GLN A 174 -0.97 1.47 -7.36
C GLN A 174 0.14 2.52 -7.60
N ALA A 175 1.15 2.12 -8.38
CA ALA A 175 2.29 2.99 -8.67
C ALA A 175 1.83 4.28 -9.37
N GLY A 176 2.28 5.43 -8.86
CA GLY A 176 1.96 6.75 -9.41
C GLY A 176 0.61 7.31 -8.98
N TYR A 177 -0.21 6.58 -8.21
CA TYR A 177 -1.47 7.10 -7.69
C TYR A 177 -1.23 8.23 -6.65
N PRO A 178 -1.92 9.38 -6.76
CA PRO A 178 -1.70 10.50 -5.85
C PRO A 178 -2.07 10.17 -4.40
N ALA A 179 -1.25 10.66 -3.46
CA ALA A 179 -1.55 10.56 -2.04
C ALA A 179 -2.82 11.34 -1.68
N ILE A 180 -3.64 10.76 -0.81
CA ILE A 180 -4.90 11.31 -0.37
C ILE A 180 -4.69 11.94 1.01
N TYR A 181 -5.07 13.21 1.18
CA TYR A 181 -4.86 13.98 2.40
C TYR A 181 -6.20 14.40 2.99
N LEU A 182 -6.55 13.86 4.15
CA LEU A 182 -7.84 14.03 4.80
C LEU A 182 -7.68 14.59 6.23
N SER A 183 -8.65 15.36 6.68
CA SER A 183 -8.71 15.93 8.04
C SER A 183 -10.17 16.14 8.44
N ASP A 184 -10.41 16.55 9.69
CA ASP A 184 -11.73 16.92 10.19
C ASP A 184 -12.26 18.22 9.57
N ARG A 185 -11.35 19.05 9.06
CA ARG A 185 -11.64 20.32 8.41
C ARG A 185 -10.76 20.54 7.20
N ARG A 186 -11.22 21.43 6.33
CA ARG A 186 -10.41 21.90 5.21
C ARG A 186 -9.31 22.80 5.74
N CYS A 187 -8.05 22.47 5.50
CA CYS A 187 -6.92 23.31 5.89
C CYS A 187 -5.67 23.04 5.04
N THR A 188 -4.78 24.02 4.97
CA THR A 188 -3.46 23.87 4.36
C THR A 188 -2.41 23.84 5.46
N ILE A 189 -1.57 22.81 5.49
CA ILE A 189 -0.49 22.68 6.48
C ILE A 189 0.82 22.45 5.73
N GLY A 190 1.79 23.35 5.91
CA GLY A 190 3.08 23.25 5.24
C GLY A 190 2.96 23.18 3.71
N GLY A 191 2.00 23.91 3.13
CA GLY A 191 1.71 23.91 1.69
C GLY A 191 0.92 22.69 1.19
N ARG A 192 0.48 21.78 2.07
CA ARG A 192 -0.36 20.63 1.71
C ARG A 192 -1.82 20.88 2.08
N LEU A 193 -2.72 20.79 1.10
CA LEU A 193 -4.17 20.85 1.33
C LEU A 193 -4.68 19.51 1.88
N TYR A 194 -5.44 19.57 2.97
CA TYR A 194 -6.18 18.47 3.55
C TYR A 194 -7.69 18.68 3.34
N GLN A 195 -8.38 17.65 2.86
CA GLN A 195 -9.81 17.67 2.60
C GLN A 195 -10.61 17.33 3.87
N ALA A 196 -11.73 18.02 4.08
CA ALA A 196 -12.64 17.80 5.22
C ALA A 196 -13.43 16.50 5.05
N ARG A 197 -12.85 15.36 5.44
CA ARG A 197 -13.47 14.04 5.29
C ARG A 197 -13.49 13.22 6.55
N LEU A 198 -12.55 13.42 7.48
CA LEU A 198 -12.52 12.66 8.72
C LEU A 198 -13.68 13.11 9.60
N ILE A 199 -14.67 12.23 9.80
CA ILE A 199 -15.80 12.49 10.69
C ILE A 199 -15.41 12.05 12.11
N ASP A 200 -14.84 10.86 12.21
CA ASP A 200 -14.53 10.25 13.49
C ASP A 200 -13.34 9.31 13.37
N PHE A 201 -12.67 9.06 14.50
CA PHE A 201 -11.68 8.02 14.66
C PHE A 201 -11.91 7.37 16.02
N ASP A 202 -12.12 6.04 16.04
CA ASP A 202 -12.48 5.28 17.25
C ASP A 202 -11.26 4.97 18.15
N GLY A 203 -10.26 5.86 18.10
CA GLY A 203 -8.96 5.66 18.71
C GLY A 203 -8.04 4.69 17.94
N ILE A 204 -6.84 4.52 18.51
CA ILE A 204 -5.84 3.54 18.07
C ILE A 204 -5.53 2.68 19.28
N SER A 205 -5.89 1.40 19.21
CA SER A 205 -5.56 0.43 20.24
C SER A 205 -4.14 -0.06 20.05
N GLN A 206 -3.31 0.00 21.11
CA GLN A 206 -1.93 -0.44 21.08
C GLN A 206 -1.63 -1.41 22.21
N GLY A 207 -1.07 -2.58 21.86
CA GLY A 207 -0.67 -3.62 22.80
C GLY A 207 0.86 -3.66 23.01
N MET A 208 1.31 -4.06 24.20
CA MET A 208 2.73 -4.36 24.43
C MET A 208 3.11 -5.79 24.00
N GLY A 209 2.11 -6.65 23.73
CA GLY A 209 2.24 -8.10 23.63
C GLY A 209 2.29 -8.66 22.20
N ASN A 210 3.05 -8.07 21.27
CA ASN A 210 3.12 -8.53 19.86
C ASN A 210 1.74 -8.71 19.18
N GLU A 211 0.70 -8.11 19.77
CA GLU A 211 -0.64 -7.98 19.25
C GLU A 211 -0.61 -6.85 18.22
N ALA A 212 -1.42 -7.00 17.19
CA ALA A 212 -1.52 -5.98 16.15
C ALA A 212 -2.25 -4.76 16.70
N ASP A 213 -1.76 -3.56 16.35
CA ASP A 213 -2.50 -2.32 16.60
C ASP A 213 -3.79 -2.32 15.76
N ASP A 214 -4.91 -1.86 16.29
CA ASP A 214 -6.17 -1.71 15.56
C ASP A 214 -6.62 -0.26 15.56
N ALA A 215 -7.03 0.24 14.39
CA ALA A 215 -7.45 1.61 14.17
C ALA A 215 -8.66 1.66 13.23
N SER A 216 -9.67 2.45 13.61
CA SER A 216 -10.88 2.65 12.81
C SER A 216 -11.07 4.14 12.50
N PHE A 217 -11.28 4.44 11.23
CA PHE A 217 -11.52 5.80 10.74
C PHE A 217 -12.85 5.86 9.99
N THR A 218 -13.68 6.85 10.34
CA THR A 218 -14.93 7.12 9.63
C THR A 218 -14.77 8.37 8.80
N PHE A 219 -14.97 8.23 7.49
CA PHE A 219 -14.91 9.32 6.53
C PHE A 219 -16.30 9.67 5.97
N GLY A 220 -16.50 10.95 5.65
CA GLY A 220 -17.72 11.46 5.04
C GLY A 220 -17.81 11.12 3.55
N ASN A 221 -18.92 10.48 3.18
CA ASN A 221 -19.21 9.97 1.85
C ASN A 221 -20.62 10.38 1.36
N ALA A 222 -21.22 11.43 1.93
CA ALA A 222 -22.55 11.91 1.55
C ALA A 222 -22.65 12.31 0.06
N ASP A 223 -21.56 12.80 -0.51
CA ASP A 223 -21.42 13.17 -1.92
C ASP A 223 -20.93 12.02 -2.81
N ARG A 224 -20.72 10.84 -2.21
CA ARG A 224 -20.23 9.62 -2.87
C ARG A 224 -18.78 9.66 -3.36
N GLY A 225 -18.00 10.67 -2.99
CA GLY A 225 -16.60 10.77 -3.40
C GLY A 225 -15.72 9.60 -2.90
N MET A 226 -15.94 9.11 -1.68
CA MET A 226 -15.19 7.95 -1.14
C MET A 226 -15.66 6.63 -1.77
N ARG A 227 -16.93 6.52 -2.17
CA ARG A 227 -17.42 5.39 -2.99
C ARG A 227 -16.68 5.34 -4.31
N ASP A 228 -16.66 6.48 -5.00
CA ASP A 228 -16.09 6.55 -6.34
C ASP A 228 -14.56 6.32 -6.27
N LEU A 229 -13.91 6.75 -5.18
CA LEU A 229 -12.50 6.40 -4.87
C LEU A 229 -12.30 4.89 -4.75
N ALA A 230 -13.14 4.20 -3.98
CA ALA A 230 -13.02 2.75 -3.78
C ALA A 230 -13.29 1.94 -5.05
N ASN A 231 -14.00 2.52 -6.03
CA ASN A 231 -14.18 1.93 -7.35
C ASN A 231 -13.02 2.24 -8.31
N ASP A 232 -12.28 3.33 -8.08
CA ASP A 232 -11.16 3.78 -8.92
C ASP A 232 -9.84 3.10 -8.56
N VAL A 233 -9.56 2.89 -7.27
CA VAL A 233 -8.33 2.25 -6.80
C VAL A 233 -8.59 1.27 -5.66
N ASP A 234 -7.88 0.15 -5.69
CA ASP A 234 -7.90 -0.80 -4.59
C ASP A 234 -7.23 -0.19 -3.35
N LEU A 235 -8.02 -0.04 -2.29
CA LEU A 235 -7.58 0.48 -1.00
C LEU A 235 -7.06 -0.63 -0.08
N TYR A 236 -7.19 -1.90 -0.48
CA TYR A 236 -6.67 -3.01 0.30
C TYR A 236 -5.15 -2.89 0.43
N ARG A 237 -4.67 -2.93 1.68
CA ARG A 237 -3.26 -2.70 2.03
C ARG A 237 -2.71 -1.34 1.58
N ALA A 238 -3.57 -0.36 1.31
CA ALA A 238 -3.12 1.02 1.15
C ALA A 238 -2.57 1.51 2.48
N SER A 239 -1.42 2.20 2.43
CA SER A 239 -0.78 2.69 3.64
C SER A 239 -1.56 3.87 4.19
N ILE A 240 -1.91 3.83 5.48
CA ILE A 240 -2.61 4.90 6.17
C ILE A 240 -1.75 5.43 7.33
N GLU A 241 -1.57 6.74 7.35
CA GLU A 241 -0.76 7.46 8.34
C GLU A 241 -1.67 8.42 9.11
N PHE A 242 -1.74 8.25 10.43
CA PHE A 242 -2.46 9.15 11.33
C PHE A 242 -1.50 10.08 12.07
N SER A 243 -1.79 11.36 12.03
CA SER A 243 -0.96 12.40 12.63
C SER A 243 -1.83 13.44 13.34
N LEU A 244 -1.26 14.08 14.37
CA LEU A 244 -1.88 15.19 15.09
C LEU A 244 -1.05 16.45 14.88
N PHE A 245 -1.67 17.53 14.44
CA PHE A 245 -1.01 18.82 14.26
C PHE A 245 -1.41 19.79 15.36
N HIS A 246 -0.44 20.26 16.14
CA HIS A 246 -0.68 21.26 17.17
C HIS A 246 -0.52 22.67 16.60
N VAL A 247 -1.63 23.42 16.57
CA VAL A 247 -1.70 24.72 15.88
C VAL A 247 -0.80 25.77 16.51
N GLY A 248 -0.75 25.83 17.85
CA GLY A 248 0.02 26.86 18.56
C GLY A 248 1.54 26.76 18.38
N THR A 249 2.07 25.57 18.09
CA THR A 249 3.52 25.35 17.89
C THR A 249 3.89 25.09 16.44
N GLY A 250 2.92 24.76 15.57
CA GLY A 250 3.17 24.33 14.20
C GLY A 250 3.89 22.97 14.13
N ILE A 251 3.76 22.13 15.16
CA ILE A 251 4.41 20.82 15.23
C ILE A 251 3.41 19.74 14.83
N LYS A 252 3.81 18.88 13.88
CA LYS A 252 3.09 17.66 13.50
C LYS A 252 3.68 16.45 14.23
N LEU A 253 2.83 15.71 14.94
CA LEU A 253 3.17 14.43 15.56
C LEU A 253 2.63 13.29 14.68
N ASP A 254 3.55 12.49 14.14
CA ASP A 254 3.20 11.24 13.46
C ASP A 254 2.96 10.17 14.54
N LEU A 255 1.67 9.91 14.82
CA LEU A 255 1.23 9.10 15.95
C LEU A 255 1.24 7.61 15.60
N TRP A 256 0.70 7.26 14.43
CA TRP A 256 0.52 5.87 14.03
C TRP A 256 0.55 5.71 12.51
N LYS A 257 0.97 4.53 12.08
CA LYS A 257 0.96 4.11 10.67
C LYS A 257 0.62 2.64 10.59
N GLY A 258 -0.26 2.30 9.67
CA GLY A 258 -0.58 0.92 9.31
C GLY A 258 -1.05 0.82 7.88
N ASP A 259 -1.76 -0.26 7.59
CA ASP A 259 -2.31 -0.57 6.29
C ASP A 259 -3.82 -0.84 6.42
N ILE A 260 -4.60 -0.40 5.43
CA ILE A 260 -6.05 -0.63 5.42
C ILE A 260 -6.32 -2.12 5.24
N VAL A 261 -7.03 -2.71 6.20
CA VAL A 261 -7.38 -4.14 6.22
C VAL A 261 -8.72 -4.35 5.54
N ASN A 262 -9.69 -3.49 5.82
CA ASN A 262 -11.02 -3.57 5.24
C ASN A 262 -11.66 -2.18 5.21
N TRP A 263 -12.72 -2.04 4.40
CA TRP A 263 -13.59 -0.89 4.46
C TRP A 263 -15.04 -1.33 4.22
N SER A 264 -15.96 -0.66 4.91
CA SER A 264 -17.39 -0.83 4.67
C SER A 264 -17.93 0.39 3.96
N LEU A 265 -18.62 0.13 2.86
CA LEU A 265 -19.37 1.11 2.10
C LEU A 265 -20.83 0.65 2.03
N ASP A 266 -21.67 1.20 2.89
CA ASP A 266 -23.12 1.00 2.78
C ASP A 266 -23.76 2.11 1.93
N ALA A 267 -25.08 2.05 1.74
CA ALA A 267 -25.82 3.12 1.07
C ALA A 267 -25.82 4.44 1.88
N GLY A 268 -25.26 4.44 3.10
CA GLY A 268 -25.22 5.57 4.00
C GLY A 268 -24.22 6.67 3.59
N PRO A 269 -24.14 7.73 4.40
CA PRO A 269 -23.25 8.88 4.17
C PRO A 269 -21.84 8.67 4.71
N GLU A 270 -21.50 7.49 5.22
CA GLU A 270 -20.23 7.19 5.89
C GLU A 270 -19.43 6.17 5.09
N PHE A 271 -18.11 6.25 5.21
CA PHE A 271 -17.14 5.27 4.73
C PHE A 271 -16.27 4.89 5.92
N LYS A 272 -16.34 3.64 6.38
CA LYS A 272 -15.56 3.20 7.55
C LYS A 272 -14.39 2.37 7.06
N ALA A 273 -13.17 2.81 7.36
CA ALA A 273 -11.94 2.09 7.09
C ALA A 273 -11.42 1.48 8.39
N THR A 274 -11.18 0.18 8.40
CA THR A 274 -10.42 -0.49 9.45
C THR A 274 -9.00 -0.73 8.97
N ALA A 275 -8.05 -0.43 9.84
CA ALA A 275 -6.64 -0.49 9.51
C ALA A 275 -5.87 -1.08 10.69
N SER A 276 -4.80 -1.78 10.37
CA SER A 276 -3.96 -2.45 11.37
C SER A 276 -2.50 -2.31 11.00
N ASP A 277 -1.61 -2.55 11.94
CA ASP A 277 -0.18 -2.53 11.66
C ASP A 277 0.29 -3.81 10.94
N GLY A 278 1.57 -3.87 10.59
CA GLY A 278 2.14 -5.05 9.92
C GLY A 278 2.19 -6.31 10.78
N LEU A 279 1.92 -6.24 12.09
CA LEU A 279 1.85 -7.43 12.95
C LEU A 279 0.51 -8.17 12.79
N TYR A 280 -0.52 -7.51 12.26
CA TYR A 280 -1.81 -8.12 11.92
C TYR A 280 -1.65 -9.37 11.05
N GLU A 281 -0.80 -9.29 10.02
CA GLU A 281 -0.58 -10.38 9.08
C GLU A 281 0.02 -11.63 9.77
N LEU A 282 0.73 -11.46 10.89
CA LEU A 282 1.29 -12.57 11.67
C LEU A 282 0.24 -13.28 12.54
N ASN A 283 -0.87 -12.60 12.84
CA ASN A 283 -1.92 -13.07 13.75
C ASN A 283 -3.18 -13.58 13.03
N LEU A 284 -3.26 -13.43 11.71
CA LEU A 284 -4.33 -14.01 10.90
C LEU A 284 -4.34 -15.54 11.00
N PRO A 285 -5.52 -16.20 11.04
CA PRO A 285 -5.62 -17.65 10.98
C PRO A 285 -5.08 -18.13 9.63
N TYR A 286 -3.82 -18.52 9.64
CA TYR A 286 -3.13 -19.00 8.47
C TYR A 286 -3.70 -20.37 8.05
N PRO A 287 -3.92 -20.62 6.75
CA PRO A 287 -3.49 -19.84 5.58
C PRO A 287 -4.59 -19.06 4.82
N THR A 288 -4.19 -17.97 4.16
CA THR A 288 -4.97 -17.13 3.22
C THR A 288 -5.26 -17.84 1.88
N ARG A 289 -4.33 -18.67 1.38
CA ARG A 289 -4.49 -19.44 0.14
C ARG A 289 -3.94 -20.86 0.27
N LYS A 290 -4.63 -21.83 -0.33
CA LYS A 290 -4.17 -23.22 -0.46
C LYS A 290 -3.85 -23.54 -1.91
N ILE A 291 -2.95 -24.49 -2.10
CA ILE A 291 -2.65 -25.05 -3.42
C ILE A 291 -3.85 -25.88 -3.85
N SER A 292 -4.54 -25.42 -4.90
CA SER A 292 -5.72 -26.07 -5.45
C SER A 292 -5.60 -26.21 -6.97
N ARG A 293 -6.25 -27.25 -7.51
CA ARG A 293 -6.48 -27.44 -8.95
C ARG A 293 -7.63 -26.59 -9.49
N THR A 294 -8.30 -25.83 -8.62
CA THR A 294 -9.40 -24.94 -9.00
C THR A 294 -8.95 -23.50 -8.88
N CYS A 295 -9.38 -22.67 -9.84
CA CYS A 295 -9.13 -21.25 -9.82
C CYS A 295 -9.90 -20.61 -8.66
N TRP A 296 -9.22 -19.81 -7.85
CA TRP A 296 -9.85 -19.10 -6.73
C TRP A 296 -10.57 -17.82 -7.17
N LYS A 297 -10.26 -17.30 -8.37
CA LYS A 297 -10.75 -16.01 -8.85
C LYS A 297 -12.24 -16.05 -9.19
N ALA A 298 -12.91 -14.92 -8.96
CA ALA A 298 -14.27 -14.69 -9.43
C ALA A 298 -14.26 -14.48 -10.96
N PHE A 299 -15.19 -15.11 -11.66
CA PHE A 299 -15.31 -14.97 -13.12
C PHE A 299 -15.80 -13.56 -13.49
N ASN A 300 -15.26 -13.03 -14.58
CA ASN A 300 -15.57 -11.69 -15.11
C ASN A 300 -15.49 -10.58 -14.05
N SER A 301 -14.38 -10.56 -13.33
CA SER A 301 -14.06 -9.57 -12.30
C SER A 301 -12.71 -8.93 -12.61
N GLN A 302 -12.28 -7.94 -11.83
CA GLN A 302 -10.97 -7.29 -12.02
C GLN A 302 -9.80 -8.29 -12.03
N ALA A 303 -9.85 -9.36 -11.22
CA ALA A 303 -8.81 -10.39 -11.18
C ALA A 303 -8.87 -11.39 -12.35
N CYS A 304 -10.03 -11.51 -13.00
CA CYS A 304 -10.28 -12.36 -14.17
C CYS A 304 -11.17 -11.60 -15.18
N PRO A 305 -10.61 -10.65 -15.93
CA PRO A 305 -11.34 -9.72 -16.78
C PRO A 305 -11.71 -10.34 -18.14
N PHE A 306 -12.57 -11.36 -18.12
CA PHE A 306 -12.96 -12.09 -19.34
C PHE A 306 -13.56 -11.17 -20.41
N SER A 307 -14.45 -10.24 -20.03
CA SER A 307 -15.07 -9.33 -21.00
C SER A 307 -14.09 -8.40 -21.72
N GLU A 308 -12.91 -8.13 -21.14
CA GLU A 308 -11.90 -7.24 -21.73
C GLU A 308 -10.84 -8.00 -22.52
N HIS A 309 -10.41 -9.17 -22.02
CA HIS A 309 -9.24 -9.88 -22.56
C HIS A 309 -9.54 -11.31 -23.04
N GLY A 310 -10.70 -11.87 -22.72
CA GLY A 310 -11.04 -13.25 -23.03
C GLY A 310 -11.63 -13.43 -24.42
N ALA A 311 -11.49 -14.63 -24.95
CA ALA A 311 -12.11 -15.06 -26.20
C ALA A 311 -12.40 -16.56 -26.14
N LEU A 312 -13.61 -16.97 -26.53
CA LEU A 312 -13.98 -18.39 -26.48
C LEU A 312 -13.20 -19.19 -27.54
N ASP A 313 -12.60 -20.30 -27.12
CA ASP A 313 -12.02 -21.29 -28.01
C ASP A 313 -13.06 -22.38 -28.33
N LEU A 314 -13.93 -22.06 -29.29
CA LEU A 314 -14.99 -22.97 -29.74
C LEU A 314 -14.46 -24.10 -30.64
N LEU A 315 -13.20 -24.06 -31.06
CA LEU A 315 -12.57 -25.13 -31.85
C LEU A 315 -12.26 -26.32 -30.96
N HIS A 316 -11.61 -26.07 -29.81
CA HIS A 316 -11.26 -27.13 -28.86
C HIS A 316 -12.33 -27.35 -27.78
N PHE A 317 -13.15 -26.34 -27.49
CA PHE A 317 -14.22 -26.40 -26.49
C PHE A 317 -15.58 -25.95 -27.07
N PRO A 318 -16.26 -26.79 -27.87
CA PRO A 318 -17.50 -26.40 -28.53
C PRO A 318 -18.66 -26.00 -27.59
N GLY A 319 -18.61 -26.40 -26.32
CA GLY A 319 -19.61 -26.11 -25.30
C GLY A 319 -19.28 -24.91 -24.39
N ALA A 320 -18.26 -24.13 -24.73
CA ALA A 320 -17.85 -22.97 -23.92
C ALA A 320 -18.93 -21.88 -23.92
N ASP A 321 -19.12 -21.23 -22.78
CA ASP A 321 -20.21 -20.30 -22.51
C ASP A 321 -19.66 -19.00 -21.89
N PRO A 322 -19.85 -17.83 -22.53
CA PRO A 322 -19.22 -16.59 -22.09
C PRO A 322 -19.81 -16.03 -20.78
N THR A 323 -20.89 -16.62 -20.25
CA THR A 323 -21.61 -16.13 -19.08
C THR A 323 -21.23 -16.84 -17.78
N ARG A 324 -20.47 -17.93 -17.85
CA ARG A 324 -20.08 -18.72 -16.68
C ARG A 324 -18.69 -19.32 -16.85
N CYS A 325 -18.05 -19.71 -15.75
CA CYS A 325 -16.77 -20.42 -15.75
C CYS A 325 -16.83 -21.54 -14.71
N ASP A 326 -16.33 -22.72 -15.06
CA ASP A 326 -16.30 -23.88 -14.16
C ASP A 326 -15.07 -23.91 -13.23
N LYS A 327 -14.23 -22.87 -13.31
CA LYS A 327 -13.02 -22.63 -12.51
C LYS A 327 -11.89 -23.66 -12.70
N ASN A 328 -11.96 -24.57 -13.66
CA ASN A 328 -10.88 -25.50 -13.97
C ASN A 328 -10.01 -24.99 -15.14
N TYR A 329 -8.87 -25.62 -15.38
CA TYR A 329 -7.94 -25.20 -16.43
C TYR A 329 -8.39 -25.69 -17.81
N GLU A 330 -8.46 -27.01 -17.98
CA GLU A 330 -8.74 -27.72 -19.23
C GLU A 330 -10.05 -28.51 -19.12
N THR A 331 -11.16 -27.79 -19.17
CA THR A 331 -12.52 -28.32 -19.08
C THR A 331 -13.42 -27.61 -20.09
N PRO A 332 -14.62 -28.15 -20.40
CA PRO A 332 -15.51 -27.57 -21.40
C PRO A 332 -15.82 -26.09 -21.22
N ASN A 333 -15.71 -25.58 -19.98
CA ASN A 333 -15.97 -24.18 -19.67
C ASN A 333 -14.93 -23.57 -18.71
N GLY A 334 -13.68 -24.04 -18.81
CA GLY A 334 -12.55 -23.62 -17.98
C GLY A 334 -11.76 -22.44 -18.55
N CYS A 335 -10.60 -22.14 -17.97
CA CYS A 335 -9.78 -20.99 -18.39
C CYS A 335 -9.23 -21.13 -19.81
N LEU A 336 -8.90 -22.33 -20.30
CA LEU A 336 -8.49 -22.53 -21.69
C LEU A 336 -9.64 -22.25 -22.67
N ALA A 337 -10.85 -22.74 -22.36
CA ALA A 337 -12.04 -22.52 -23.16
C ALA A 337 -12.39 -21.02 -23.32
N HIS A 338 -11.98 -20.18 -22.37
CA HIS A 338 -12.19 -18.73 -22.39
C HIS A 338 -11.00 -17.92 -22.91
N GLY A 339 -9.90 -18.57 -23.34
CA GLY A 339 -8.68 -17.87 -23.74
C GLY A 339 -7.95 -17.18 -22.59
N MET A 340 -8.31 -17.48 -21.33
CA MET A 340 -7.86 -16.80 -20.12
C MET A 340 -6.76 -17.58 -19.36
N LYS A 341 -5.98 -18.41 -20.06
CA LYS A 341 -4.96 -19.28 -19.44
C LYS A 341 -3.98 -18.57 -18.52
N ARG A 342 -3.53 -17.37 -18.90
CA ARG A 342 -2.57 -16.55 -18.12
C ARG A 342 -3.17 -15.95 -16.85
N TYR A 343 -4.49 -15.95 -16.71
CA TYR A 343 -5.20 -15.45 -15.53
C TYR A 343 -5.57 -16.56 -14.56
N TYR A 344 -5.31 -17.82 -14.90
CA TYR A 344 -5.70 -18.94 -14.07
C TYR A 344 -4.95 -18.96 -12.73
N GLY A 345 -5.69 -18.78 -11.63
CA GLY A 345 -5.15 -18.70 -10.27
C GLY A 345 -4.99 -20.06 -9.57
N GLY A 346 -5.37 -21.16 -10.22
CA GLY A 346 -5.11 -22.51 -9.72
C GLY A 346 -3.70 -22.99 -10.08
N ILE A 347 -3.32 -24.16 -9.56
CA ILE A 347 -2.04 -24.81 -9.87
C ILE A 347 -2.36 -26.18 -10.47
N VAL A 348 -1.95 -26.40 -11.72
CA VAL A 348 -2.17 -27.67 -12.42
C VAL A 348 -0.82 -28.22 -12.86
N ALA A 349 -0.31 -29.16 -12.08
CA ALA A 349 0.82 -29.99 -12.46
C ALA A 349 0.31 -31.27 -13.13
N GLU A 350 0.88 -31.60 -14.28
CA GLU A 350 0.51 -32.77 -15.06
C GLU A 350 1.75 -33.59 -15.46
N PRO A 351 1.61 -34.92 -15.57
CA PRO A 351 2.69 -35.78 -16.03
C PRO A 351 3.16 -35.38 -17.44
N GLN A 352 4.47 -35.29 -17.61
CA GLN A 352 5.12 -34.86 -18.85
C GLN A 352 6.17 -35.90 -19.23
N GLY A 353 5.95 -36.54 -20.38
CA GLY A 353 6.88 -37.50 -20.97
C GLY A 353 7.90 -36.83 -21.89
N VAL A 354 9.15 -37.28 -21.83
CA VAL A 354 10.22 -36.87 -22.74
C VAL A 354 10.94 -38.08 -23.29
N ARG A 355 11.40 -37.97 -24.53
CA ARG A 355 12.20 -39.00 -25.18
C ARG A 355 13.63 -38.53 -25.29
N ILE A 356 14.54 -39.19 -24.59
CA ILE A 356 15.93 -38.78 -24.44
C ILE A 356 16.90 -39.91 -24.78
N LYS A 357 18.15 -39.56 -25.06
CA LYS A 357 19.22 -40.54 -25.24
C LYS A 357 19.73 -40.98 -23.87
N ASP A 358 19.86 -42.29 -23.70
CA ASP A 358 20.36 -42.87 -22.45
C ASP A 358 21.89 -42.93 -22.47
N ASN A 359 22.51 -42.15 -21.61
CA ASN A 359 23.95 -42.02 -21.49
C ASN A 359 24.60 -43.15 -20.68
N SER A 360 23.79 -44.06 -20.10
CA SER A 360 24.26 -45.34 -19.55
C SER A 360 24.55 -46.39 -20.65
N THR A 361 24.06 -46.15 -21.87
CA THR A 361 24.27 -47.03 -23.04
C THR A 361 25.21 -46.39 -24.07
N GLY A 362 25.92 -47.22 -24.84
CA GLY A 362 26.86 -46.77 -25.86
C GLY A 362 28.21 -46.28 -25.32
N VAL A 363 29.13 -45.93 -26.22
CA VAL A 363 30.50 -45.49 -25.89
C VAL A 363 30.79 -44.20 -26.65
N TRP A 364 31.26 -43.16 -25.96
CA TRP A 364 31.61 -41.85 -26.55
C TRP A 364 30.49 -41.17 -27.36
N GLY A 365 29.22 -41.43 -27.05
CA GLY A 365 28.08 -40.84 -27.75
C GLY A 365 27.52 -41.67 -28.91
N PHE A 366 28.23 -42.73 -29.33
CA PHE A 366 27.76 -43.65 -30.36
C PHE A 366 27.01 -44.83 -29.76
N GLY A 367 25.94 -45.27 -30.44
CA GLY A 367 25.14 -46.44 -30.03
C GLY A 367 24.23 -46.22 -28.82
N ARG A 368 23.90 -44.96 -28.46
CA ARG A 368 22.99 -44.66 -27.36
C ARG A 368 21.55 -45.07 -27.69
N SER A 369 21.00 -45.94 -26.85
CA SER A 369 19.58 -46.28 -26.84
C SER A 369 18.75 -45.05 -26.47
N THR A 370 17.49 -45.06 -26.89
CA THR A 370 16.56 -43.97 -26.58
C THR A 370 15.59 -44.47 -25.51
N ILE A 371 15.42 -43.71 -24.45
CA ILE A 371 14.49 -44.02 -23.36
C ILE A 371 13.39 -42.97 -23.30
N THR A 372 12.22 -43.37 -22.82
CA THR A 372 11.12 -42.46 -22.52
C THR A 372 11.04 -42.30 -21.02
N SER A 373 11.25 -41.09 -20.52
CA SER A 373 11.07 -40.74 -19.12
C SER A 373 9.77 -39.96 -18.94
N VAL A 374 9.09 -40.16 -17.82
CA VAL A 374 7.82 -39.49 -17.50
C VAL A 374 7.93 -38.86 -16.12
N SER A 375 7.56 -37.59 -15.99
CA SER A 375 7.57 -36.91 -14.71
C SER A 375 6.50 -37.46 -13.77
N LEU A 376 6.84 -37.60 -12.50
CA LEU A 376 5.89 -37.88 -11.43
C LEU A 376 5.37 -36.56 -10.86
N VAL A 377 4.05 -36.45 -10.73
CA VAL A 377 3.38 -35.30 -10.09
C VAL A 377 3.14 -35.62 -8.61
N ALA A 378 3.46 -34.67 -7.74
CA ALA A 378 3.24 -34.81 -6.31
C ALA A 378 1.84 -34.36 -5.93
N GLU A 379 0.90 -35.30 -5.80
CA GLU A 379 -0.47 -35.01 -5.34
C GLU A 379 -0.51 -34.45 -3.90
N SER A 380 0.50 -34.74 -3.09
CA SER A 380 0.59 -34.32 -1.69
C SER A 380 0.77 -32.81 -1.49
N ILE A 381 0.98 -32.04 -2.57
CA ILE A 381 1.05 -30.58 -2.54
C ILE A 381 -0.33 -29.94 -2.47
N TYR A 382 -1.37 -30.60 -2.96
CA TYR A 382 -2.72 -30.05 -2.97
C TYR A 382 -3.28 -29.98 -1.55
N ASP A 383 -4.12 -28.98 -1.29
CA ASP A 383 -4.64 -28.59 0.03
C ASP A 383 -3.57 -28.14 1.04
N ARG A 384 -2.29 -28.16 0.67
CA ARG A 384 -1.25 -27.51 1.45
C ARG A 384 -1.37 -26.00 1.29
N VAL A 385 -1.02 -25.32 2.37
CA VAL A 385 -0.86 -23.86 2.43
C VAL A 385 0.05 -23.39 1.31
N LEU A 386 -0.33 -22.37 0.56
CA LEU A 386 0.63 -21.62 -0.26
C LEU A 386 1.36 -20.62 0.66
N SER A 387 2.69 -20.66 0.65
CA SER A 387 3.48 -19.86 1.58
C SER A 387 3.61 -18.43 1.07
N GLU A 388 3.39 -17.45 1.92
CA GLU A 388 3.69 -16.04 1.66
C GLU A 388 5.09 -15.70 2.20
N ILE A 389 5.85 -14.85 1.50
CA ILE A 389 7.26 -14.59 1.81
C ILE A 389 7.47 -13.09 2.04
N TYR A 390 7.54 -12.69 3.31
CA TYR A 390 7.78 -11.31 3.74
C TYR A 390 9.19 -11.17 4.31
N THR A 391 10.13 -10.70 3.50
CA THR A 391 11.49 -10.42 3.99
C THR A 391 12.11 -9.25 3.22
N ASP A 392 12.98 -8.50 3.86
CA ASP A 392 13.82 -7.45 3.29
C ASP A 392 15.27 -7.92 3.04
N THR A 393 15.59 -9.14 3.46
CA THR A 393 16.90 -9.78 3.33
C THR A 393 16.82 -11.02 2.46
N GLY A 394 17.97 -11.49 1.97
CA GLY A 394 18.03 -12.75 1.24
C GLY A 394 17.96 -13.93 2.19
N MET A 395 16.99 -14.83 1.98
CA MET A 395 16.84 -16.03 2.80
C MET A 395 16.55 -17.27 1.93
N PRO A 396 16.99 -18.46 2.36
CA PRO A 396 16.57 -19.72 1.76
C PRO A 396 15.11 -20.03 2.08
N VAL A 397 14.36 -20.49 1.09
CA VAL A 397 12.97 -20.95 1.21
C VAL A 397 12.89 -22.37 0.70
N ASN A 398 12.32 -23.27 1.50
CA ASN A 398 12.05 -24.65 1.07
C ASN A 398 10.82 -24.64 0.15
N CYS A 399 10.99 -25.15 -1.07
CA CYS A 399 9.91 -25.21 -2.04
C CYS A 399 9.08 -26.48 -1.86
N LYS A 400 7.81 -26.44 -2.27
CA LYS A 400 6.97 -27.63 -2.41
C LYS A 400 7.16 -28.19 -3.81
N ILE A 401 7.69 -29.40 -3.95
CA ILE A 401 7.97 -30.00 -5.26
C ILE A 401 6.66 -30.47 -5.88
N ALA A 402 6.28 -29.89 -7.02
CA ALA A 402 5.05 -30.21 -7.73
C ALA A 402 5.23 -31.34 -8.74
N ALA A 403 6.39 -31.41 -9.40
CA ALA A 403 6.74 -32.48 -10.31
C ALA A 403 8.26 -32.73 -10.32
N GLY A 404 8.66 -33.97 -10.60
CA GLY A 404 10.06 -34.35 -10.79
C GLY A 404 10.20 -35.36 -11.92
N ARG A 405 11.29 -35.30 -12.68
CA ARG A 405 11.57 -36.18 -13.80
C ARG A 405 13.05 -36.51 -13.88
N ASP A 406 13.34 -37.81 -13.99
CA ASP A 406 14.68 -38.31 -14.28
C ASP A 406 14.99 -38.19 -15.77
N GLU A 407 16.17 -37.69 -16.11
CA GLU A 407 16.62 -37.49 -17.48
C GLU A 407 18.01 -38.08 -17.75
N SER A 408 18.22 -39.34 -17.36
CA SER A 408 19.45 -40.11 -17.56
C SER A 408 20.65 -39.58 -16.77
N ASP A 409 21.25 -38.45 -17.14
CA ASP A 409 22.38 -37.86 -16.40
C ASP A 409 21.91 -36.71 -15.49
N PHE A 410 20.60 -36.49 -15.40
CA PHE A 410 20.01 -35.34 -14.74
C PHE A 410 18.73 -35.71 -14.01
N TYR A 411 18.40 -34.91 -13.00
CA TYR A 411 17.06 -34.89 -12.41
C TYR A 411 16.53 -33.45 -12.46
N GLU A 412 15.35 -33.27 -13.07
CA GLU A 412 14.68 -31.98 -13.20
C GLU A 412 13.45 -31.92 -12.29
N ALA A 413 13.31 -30.85 -11.52
CA ALA A 413 12.21 -30.68 -10.59
C ALA A 413 11.57 -29.30 -10.68
N LEU A 414 10.23 -29.26 -10.59
CA LEU A 414 9.41 -28.06 -10.52
C LEU A 414 8.99 -27.83 -9.06
N GLY A 415 9.45 -26.73 -8.46
CA GLY A 415 9.16 -26.35 -7.08
C GLY A 415 8.32 -25.08 -6.98
N ILE A 416 7.24 -25.13 -6.20
CA ILE A 416 6.46 -23.96 -5.80
C ILE A 416 7.17 -23.27 -4.64
N VAL A 417 7.52 -21.99 -4.83
CA VAL A 417 8.23 -21.18 -3.84
C VAL A 417 7.24 -20.55 -2.88
N GLY A 418 6.18 -19.92 -3.41
CA GLY A 418 5.19 -19.22 -2.61
C GLY A 418 4.24 -18.37 -3.46
N GLU A 419 3.41 -17.57 -2.80
CA GLU A 419 2.58 -16.57 -3.45
C GLU A 419 3.44 -15.50 -4.13
N GLY A 420 3.08 -15.15 -5.37
CA GLY A 420 3.72 -14.10 -6.15
C GLY A 420 2.83 -12.84 -6.24
N PRO A 421 3.35 -11.73 -6.79
CA PRO A 421 4.68 -11.60 -7.39
C PRO A 421 5.79 -11.40 -6.34
N LEU A 422 6.89 -12.16 -6.46
CA LEU A 422 8.13 -11.89 -5.74
C LEU A 422 8.91 -10.76 -6.41
N VAL A 423 9.64 -9.97 -5.61
CA VAL A 423 10.47 -8.88 -6.14
C VAL A 423 11.62 -9.39 -7.02
N ALA A 424 12.36 -10.42 -6.56
CA ALA A 424 13.48 -11.02 -7.31
C ALA A 424 14.03 -12.28 -6.62
N PHE A 425 14.55 -13.22 -7.39
CA PHE A 425 15.39 -14.32 -6.88
C PHE A 425 16.86 -13.91 -6.72
N THR A 426 17.58 -14.60 -5.84
CA THR A 426 19.01 -14.39 -5.61
C THR A 426 19.82 -14.94 -6.77
N THR A 427 20.64 -14.07 -7.38
CA THR A 427 21.67 -14.48 -8.32
C THR A 427 22.66 -15.42 -7.62
N PRO A 428 22.84 -16.66 -8.13
CA PRO A 428 23.79 -17.62 -7.59
C PRO A 428 25.21 -17.05 -7.52
N ARG A 429 25.87 -17.18 -6.37
CA ARG A 429 27.25 -16.74 -6.14
C ARG A 429 27.90 -17.52 -5.00
N MET A 430 29.23 -17.51 -4.96
CA MET A 430 29.98 -17.92 -3.77
C MET A 430 30.19 -16.70 -2.86
N GLU A 431 30.01 -16.89 -1.55
CA GLU A 431 30.31 -15.89 -0.53
C GLU A 431 31.34 -16.43 0.45
N ASP A 432 32.25 -15.54 0.84
CA ASP A 432 33.14 -15.71 2.00
C ASP A 432 32.33 -15.31 3.25
N LYS A 433 32.00 -16.30 4.08
CA LYS A 433 31.10 -16.11 5.23
C LYS A 433 31.88 -15.91 6.53
N ASP A 434 33.10 -16.41 6.61
CA ASP A 434 34.00 -16.36 7.76
C ASP A 434 35.07 -15.26 7.65
N GLY A 435 35.18 -14.61 6.49
CA GLY A 435 36.03 -13.44 6.26
C GLY A 435 37.50 -13.79 6.03
N ASP A 436 37.80 -15.02 5.65
CA ASP A 436 39.17 -15.53 5.46
C ASP A 436 39.76 -15.20 4.07
N GLY A 437 38.96 -14.56 3.20
CA GLY A 437 39.29 -14.20 1.83
C GLY A 437 38.97 -15.28 0.80
N LYS A 438 38.41 -16.43 1.21
CA LYS A 438 37.99 -17.51 0.33
C LYS A 438 36.48 -17.60 0.25
N GLN A 439 35.96 -17.66 -0.97
CA GLN A 439 34.54 -17.81 -1.19
C GLN A 439 34.17 -19.31 -1.14
N GLU A 440 33.70 -19.77 0.02
CA GLU A 440 33.44 -21.20 0.26
C GLU A 440 31.95 -21.55 0.35
N THR A 441 31.07 -20.58 0.59
CA THR A 441 29.63 -20.83 0.76
C THR A 441 28.84 -20.52 -0.52
N PHE A 442 28.18 -21.51 -1.10
CA PHE A 442 27.25 -21.28 -2.21
C PHE A 442 25.95 -20.63 -1.72
N VAL A 443 25.61 -19.48 -2.30
CA VAL A 443 24.36 -18.76 -2.07
C VAL A 443 23.59 -18.74 -3.38
N GLY A 444 22.59 -19.61 -3.49
CA GLY A 444 21.82 -19.79 -4.71
C GLY A 444 20.78 -20.89 -4.58
N HIS A 445 20.15 -21.25 -5.69
CA HIS A 445 19.13 -22.29 -5.71
C HIS A 445 19.78 -23.67 -5.71
N THR A 446 19.23 -24.60 -4.93
CA THR A 446 19.74 -25.97 -4.87
C THR A 446 18.60 -26.98 -4.97
N LEU A 447 18.94 -28.14 -5.53
CA LEU A 447 18.14 -29.36 -5.52
C LEU A 447 19.00 -30.45 -4.90
N ASP A 448 18.54 -31.05 -3.80
CA ASP A 448 19.27 -32.04 -3.01
C ASP A 448 20.65 -31.54 -2.55
N GLY A 449 20.72 -30.25 -2.24
CA GLY A 449 21.95 -29.57 -1.83
C GLY A 449 22.94 -29.28 -2.97
N GLN A 450 22.64 -29.72 -4.20
CA GLN A 450 23.47 -29.45 -5.38
C GLN A 450 22.97 -28.21 -6.15
N PRO A 451 23.88 -27.40 -6.72
CA PRO A 451 23.49 -26.29 -7.59
C PRO A 451 22.89 -26.82 -8.91
N HIS A 452 22.26 -25.93 -9.66
CA HIS A 452 21.76 -26.25 -11.01
C HIS A 452 22.91 -26.61 -11.96
N HIS A 453 22.64 -27.47 -12.93
CA HIS A 453 23.63 -28.05 -13.85
C HIS A 453 24.56 -27.02 -14.52
N GLY A 454 24.04 -25.86 -14.91
CA GLY A 454 24.82 -24.82 -15.57
C GLY A 454 25.84 -24.12 -14.65
N TRP A 455 25.70 -24.23 -13.34
CA TRP A 455 26.57 -23.54 -12.38
C TRP A 455 28.05 -23.93 -12.55
N GLY A 456 28.92 -22.93 -12.67
CA GLY A 456 30.36 -23.14 -12.87
C GLY A 456 30.77 -23.61 -14.28
N THR A 457 29.83 -23.69 -15.21
CA THR A 457 30.10 -24.04 -16.62
C THR A 457 30.13 -22.79 -17.52
N SER A 458 30.43 -22.98 -18.81
CA SER A 458 30.34 -21.91 -19.82
C SER A 458 28.91 -21.40 -20.06
N ASN A 459 27.88 -22.11 -19.57
CA ASN A 459 26.47 -21.74 -19.69
C ASN A 459 25.82 -21.66 -18.30
N PRO A 460 26.06 -20.58 -17.53
CA PRO A 460 25.71 -20.48 -16.11
C PRO A 460 24.19 -20.47 -15.81
N SER A 461 23.33 -20.33 -16.83
CA SER A 461 21.87 -20.36 -16.69
C SER A 461 21.22 -21.72 -17.00
N TYR A 462 21.98 -22.69 -17.50
CA TYR A 462 21.40 -23.97 -17.92
C TYR A 462 20.84 -24.77 -16.74
N GLY A 463 19.63 -25.31 -16.91
CA GLY A 463 18.97 -26.08 -15.85
C GLY A 463 18.42 -25.22 -14.71
N LEU A 464 18.21 -23.92 -14.91
CA LEU A 464 17.56 -23.04 -13.95
C LEU A 464 16.52 -22.16 -14.64
N ARG A 465 15.26 -22.22 -14.18
CA ARG A 465 14.20 -21.30 -14.58
C ARG A 465 13.49 -20.76 -13.35
N THR A 466 13.35 -19.45 -13.27
CA THR A 466 12.73 -18.79 -12.13
C THR A 466 11.55 -17.95 -12.59
N CYS A 467 10.40 -18.10 -11.93
CA CYS A 467 9.20 -17.31 -12.19
C CYS A 467 8.80 -16.54 -10.92
N LEU A 468 8.66 -15.22 -11.05
CA LEU A 468 8.29 -14.35 -9.93
C LEU A 468 6.81 -14.50 -9.54
N GLY A 469 5.97 -15.05 -10.42
CA GLY A 469 4.55 -15.27 -10.15
C GLY A 469 3.69 -14.04 -10.36
N GLY A 470 3.80 -13.39 -11.52
CA GLY A 470 2.92 -12.27 -11.90
C GLY A 470 1.45 -12.69 -12.02
N ASP A 471 0.55 -11.71 -11.92
CA ASP A 471 -0.88 -11.88 -12.18
C ASP A 471 -1.41 -10.71 -13.04
N PRO A 472 -1.69 -10.91 -14.35
CA PRO A 472 -1.61 -12.18 -15.08
C PRO A 472 -0.18 -12.72 -15.20
N ALA A 473 -0.05 -14.04 -15.38
CA ALA A 473 1.23 -14.69 -15.62
C ALA A 473 1.90 -14.12 -16.89
N GLY A 474 3.24 -14.05 -16.93
CA GLY A 474 3.98 -13.63 -18.12
C GLY A 474 3.83 -14.63 -19.28
N ASP A 475 4.16 -14.21 -20.51
CA ASP A 475 4.00 -15.03 -21.72
C ASP A 475 4.83 -16.33 -21.71
N THR A 476 5.90 -16.35 -20.91
CA THR A 476 6.84 -17.50 -20.80
C THR A 476 6.81 -18.16 -19.42
N ASP A 477 5.86 -17.80 -18.56
CA ASP A 477 5.73 -18.30 -17.19
C ASP A 477 5.03 -19.67 -17.14
N PHE A 478 5.43 -20.58 -18.04
CA PHE A 478 4.84 -21.90 -18.16
C PHE A 478 5.05 -22.70 -16.87
N PHE A 479 3.99 -23.14 -16.22
CA PHE A 479 4.03 -24.01 -15.05
C PHE A 479 4.21 -25.48 -15.50
N SER A 480 5.38 -25.79 -16.04
CA SER A 480 5.75 -27.11 -16.58
C SER A 480 7.24 -27.41 -16.42
N LEU A 481 7.65 -28.64 -16.68
CA LEU A 481 9.06 -28.97 -16.90
C LEU A 481 9.42 -28.60 -18.35
N ASP A 482 10.70 -28.37 -18.63
CA ASP A 482 11.16 -28.08 -19.99
C ASP A 482 11.56 -29.35 -20.74
N GLN A 483 11.44 -29.36 -22.06
CA GLN A 483 11.99 -30.42 -22.89
C GLN A 483 12.86 -29.79 -23.97
N SER A 484 14.12 -30.21 -24.07
CA SER A 484 15.07 -29.64 -25.05
C SER A 484 14.58 -29.82 -26.49
N GLY A 485 14.66 -28.76 -27.28
CA GLY A 485 14.30 -28.73 -28.70
C GLY A 485 12.82 -28.45 -28.97
N ASP A 486 12.49 -28.26 -30.25
CA ASP A 486 11.10 -28.17 -30.71
C ASP A 486 10.54 -29.57 -30.95
N VAL A 487 9.65 -29.98 -30.05
CA VAL A 487 8.95 -31.26 -30.05
C VAL A 487 7.44 -31.05 -29.83
N THR A 488 6.95 -29.88 -30.23
CA THR A 488 5.53 -29.54 -30.22
C THR A 488 4.74 -30.52 -31.07
N GLY A 489 5.25 -30.85 -32.27
CA GLY A 489 4.66 -31.86 -33.15
C GLY A 489 3.22 -31.55 -33.56
N GLY A 490 2.82 -30.27 -33.56
CA GLY A 490 1.45 -29.81 -33.83
C GLY A 490 0.48 -29.94 -32.64
N ASP A 491 0.95 -30.37 -31.47
CA ASP A 491 0.15 -30.41 -30.24
C ASP A 491 -0.09 -28.99 -29.71
N TRP A 492 -1.34 -28.54 -29.75
CA TRP A 492 -1.74 -27.20 -29.31
C TRP A 492 -1.55 -26.97 -27.80
N ARG A 493 -1.39 -28.03 -27.00
CA ARG A 493 -1.08 -27.95 -25.56
C ARG A 493 0.42 -27.79 -25.30
N LYS A 494 1.24 -27.71 -26.35
CA LYS A 494 2.68 -27.49 -26.25
C LYS A 494 3.08 -26.20 -26.94
N VAL A 495 4.03 -25.51 -26.33
CA VAL A 495 4.60 -24.27 -26.88
C VAL A 495 6.11 -24.42 -26.95
N TYR A 496 6.69 -24.13 -28.11
CA TYR A 496 8.12 -23.98 -28.28
C TYR A 496 8.53 -22.54 -27.94
N SER A 497 9.43 -22.37 -26.98
CA SER A 497 9.91 -21.05 -26.56
C SER A 497 11.38 -21.11 -26.17
N GLY A 498 12.16 -20.14 -26.66
CA GLY A 498 13.62 -20.18 -26.53
C GLY A 498 14.20 -21.41 -27.23
N ASN A 499 14.72 -22.37 -26.45
CA ASN A 499 15.31 -23.61 -26.95
C ASN A 499 14.59 -24.87 -26.44
N SER A 500 13.42 -24.72 -25.81
CA SER A 500 12.70 -25.82 -25.20
C SER A 500 11.21 -25.80 -25.54
N THR A 501 10.60 -26.97 -25.47
CA THR A 501 9.16 -27.16 -25.52
C THR A 501 8.60 -27.25 -24.10
N TYR A 502 7.49 -26.58 -23.86
CA TYR A 502 6.78 -26.52 -22.59
C TYR A 502 5.35 -27.01 -22.76
N LYS A 503 4.73 -27.44 -21.66
CA LYS A 503 3.26 -27.55 -21.62
C LYS A 503 2.68 -26.16 -21.41
N ASP A 504 1.64 -25.83 -22.17
CA ASP A 504 0.94 -24.53 -22.14
C ASP A 504 0.04 -24.42 -20.90
N ASN A 505 0.65 -24.54 -19.71
CA ASN A 505 0.04 -24.44 -18.39
C ASN A 505 0.55 -23.19 -17.70
N PHE A 506 -0.31 -22.49 -16.96
CA PHE A 506 0.08 -21.31 -16.18
C PHE A 506 -0.48 -21.42 -14.76
N ALA A 507 0.17 -20.71 -13.84
CA ALA A 507 -0.25 -20.55 -12.45
C ALA A 507 -0.07 -19.08 -12.03
N ALA A 508 -1.06 -18.25 -12.36
CA ALA A 508 -1.02 -16.81 -12.08
C ALA A 508 -0.92 -16.54 -10.57
N GLY A 509 -0.13 -15.54 -10.19
CA GLY A 509 0.09 -15.20 -8.78
C GLY A 509 0.83 -16.27 -7.98
N THR A 510 1.54 -17.20 -8.65
CA THR A 510 2.33 -18.25 -7.99
C THR A 510 3.79 -18.16 -8.43
N SER A 511 4.69 -17.96 -7.47
CA SER A 511 6.13 -18.01 -7.72
C SER A 511 6.65 -19.44 -7.70
N PHE A 512 7.50 -19.78 -8.66
CA PHE A 512 8.04 -21.13 -8.79
C PHE A 512 9.44 -21.13 -9.41
N ILE A 513 10.12 -22.26 -9.26
CA ILE A 513 11.44 -22.53 -9.81
C ILE A 513 11.45 -23.91 -10.47
N VAL A 514 12.13 -24.01 -11.61
CA VAL A 514 12.55 -25.29 -12.18
C VAL A 514 14.05 -25.38 -12.07
N ILE A 515 14.54 -26.48 -11.52
CA ILE A 515 15.97 -26.73 -11.33
C ILE A 515 16.30 -28.13 -11.80
N ARG A 516 17.36 -28.23 -12.60
CA ARG A 516 17.95 -29.48 -13.08
C ARG A 516 19.30 -29.66 -12.39
N ARG A 517 19.47 -30.75 -11.64
CA ARG A 517 20.76 -31.16 -11.09
C ARG A 517 21.37 -32.29 -11.90
N SER A 518 22.68 -32.44 -11.84
CA SER A 518 23.35 -33.65 -12.35
C SER A 518 22.98 -34.85 -11.48
N ASP A 519 22.81 -36.01 -12.12
CA ASP A 519 22.49 -37.27 -11.44
C ASP A 519 23.30 -38.45 -12.02
N ALA A 520 23.19 -39.61 -11.37
CA ALA A 520 23.82 -40.84 -11.84
C ALA A 520 23.21 -41.31 -13.16
N LYS A 521 24.06 -41.75 -14.10
CA LYS A 521 23.63 -42.15 -15.45
C LYS A 521 22.54 -43.22 -15.45
N GLY A 522 21.55 -43.05 -16.32
CA GLY A 522 20.42 -43.96 -16.47
C GLY A 522 19.22 -43.56 -15.60
N LEU A 523 18.12 -44.32 -15.65
CA LEU A 523 16.92 -43.98 -14.89
C LEU A 523 17.04 -44.35 -13.41
N GLN A 524 17.18 -43.35 -12.55
CA GLN A 524 17.12 -43.45 -11.09
C GLN A 524 15.70 -43.12 -10.63
N LEU A 525 14.82 -44.12 -10.60
CA LEU A 525 13.43 -43.92 -10.21
C LEU A 525 13.32 -43.50 -8.74
N SER A 526 12.95 -42.24 -8.51
CA SER A 526 12.72 -41.64 -7.20
C SER A 526 11.41 -40.87 -7.19
N ARG A 527 10.78 -40.75 -6.01
CA ARG A 527 9.55 -39.98 -5.86
C ARG A 527 9.90 -38.51 -5.67
N PRO A 528 9.05 -37.56 -6.13
CA PRO A 528 9.28 -36.13 -5.87
C PRO A 528 9.46 -35.80 -4.38
N GLY A 529 8.85 -36.57 -3.47
CA GLY A 529 9.01 -36.41 -2.02
C GLY A 529 10.36 -36.86 -1.45
N ASP A 530 11.17 -37.57 -2.22
CA ASP A 530 12.53 -37.99 -1.82
C ASP A 530 13.57 -36.88 -2.07
N HIS A 531 13.13 -35.76 -2.67
CA HIS A 531 13.97 -34.63 -3.06
C HIS A 531 13.63 -33.36 -2.29
N ALA A 532 14.59 -32.43 -2.23
CA ALA A 532 14.41 -31.13 -1.59
C ALA A 532 14.93 -29.99 -2.46
N ILE A 533 14.06 -29.02 -2.78
CA ILE A 533 14.44 -27.77 -3.44
C ILE A 533 14.54 -26.65 -2.41
N ARG A 534 15.64 -25.89 -2.47
CA ARG A 534 15.80 -24.62 -1.75
C ARG A 534 15.99 -23.48 -2.73
N ALA A 535 15.06 -22.53 -2.74
CA ALA A 535 15.17 -21.31 -3.51
C ALA A 535 15.69 -20.16 -2.64
N HIS A 536 16.62 -19.36 -3.15
CA HIS A 536 17.08 -18.14 -2.48
C HIS A 536 16.44 -16.91 -3.12
N ARG A 537 15.85 -16.03 -2.30
CA ARG A 537 15.22 -14.78 -2.73
C ARG A 537 16.20 -13.62 -2.55
N SER A 538 16.25 -12.65 -3.48
CA SER A 538 17.15 -11.49 -3.35
C SER A 538 16.46 -10.31 -2.68
N SER A 539 17.22 -9.58 -1.87
CA SER A 539 16.89 -8.20 -1.54
C SER A 539 17.48 -7.28 -2.63
N ARG A 540 16.70 -6.38 -3.25
CA ARG A 540 17.31 -5.26 -4.00
C ARG A 540 16.98 -3.89 -3.39
N ARG A 541 18.05 -3.32 -2.82
CA ARG A 541 18.35 -1.92 -2.50
C ARG A 541 17.19 -1.01 -2.04
N ARG A 542 16.95 -1.00 -0.73
CA ARG A 542 16.76 0.25 0.02
C ARG A 542 18.03 0.60 0.80
N ARG A 543 19.18 0.68 0.12
CA ARG A 543 20.42 1.21 0.72
C ARG A 543 20.93 2.43 -0.03
N GLU A 544 20.35 3.57 0.34
CA GLU A 544 21.13 4.81 0.48
C GLU A 544 20.57 5.81 1.51
N ARG A 545 19.38 5.60 2.10
CA ARG A 545 18.84 6.52 3.13
C ARG A 545 18.99 6.08 4.59
N GLN A 546 19.14 4.80 4.91
CA GLN A 546 19.21 4.35 6.31
C GLN A 546 20.62 4.25 6.91
N ARG A 547 21.68 4.24 6.10
CA ARG A 547 23.07 4.29 6.62
C ARG A 547 23.53 5.68 7.06
N ARG A 548 22.81 6.75 6.71
CA ARG A 548 23.06 8.10 7.24
C ARG A 548 22.43 8.37 8.61
N LEU A 549 21.54 7.50 9.08
CA LEU A 549 20.79 7.70 10.34
C LEU A 549 21.28 6.85 11.52
N ARG A 550 22.22 5.91 11.32
CA ARG A 550 22.79 5.09 12.41
C ARG A 550 24.19 5.51 12.88
N HIS A 551 24.74 6.61 12.38
CA HIS A 551 26.02 7.17 12.86
C HIS A 551 25.94 8.57 13.48
N ARG A 552 24.76 9.00 13.93
CA ARG A 552 24.64 10.17 14.81
C ARG A 552 23.75 9.85 16.01
N GLY A 553 24.38 9.24 17.01
CA GLY A 553 23.93 9.17 18.40
C GLY A 553 25.11 9.53 19.31
N PRO A 554 24.85 10.03 20.53
CA PRO A 554 25.58 11.13 21.14
C PRO A 554 26.85 10.72 21.93
N GLY A 555 27.88 11.58 21.85
CA GLY A 555 28.82 11.86 22.94
C GLY A 555 29.71 10.73 23.48
N ARG A 556 30.91 10.57 22.92
CA ARG A 556 32.12 10.36 23.72
C ARG A 556 33.20 11.36 23.29
N ALA A 557 33.79 11.98 24.30
CA ALA A 557 34.81 13.03 24.34
C ALA A 557 35.63 13.26 23.06
N ALA A 558 35.65 14.53 22.63
CA ALA A 558 36.62 15.05 21.69
C ALA A 558 38.05 14.91 22.25
N PRO A 559 39.05 14.56 21.43
CA PRO A 559 40.43 14.91 21.75
C PRO A 559 40.63 16.40 21.45
N GLU A 560 41.18 17.12 22.44
CA GLU A 560 41.68 18.49 22.33
C GLU A 560 42.42 18.73 21.01
N VAL A 561 41.89 19.62 20.18
CA VAL A 561 42.68 20.27 19.12
C VAL A 561 43.50 21.35 19.79
N ARG A 562 44.73 21.01 20.19
CA ARG A 562 45.74 22.00 20.56
C ARG A 562 46.09 22.84 19.33
N HIS A 563 45.70 24.11 19.38
CA HIS A 563 46.35 25.16 18.61
C HIS A 563 47.86 25.15 18.91
N ARG A 564 48.67 24.72 17.94
CA ARG A 564 50.10 25.07 17.90
C ARG A 564 50.26 26.35 17.09
N ALA A 565 50.06 27.47 17.77
CA ALA A 565 50.83 28.67 17.48
C ALA A 565 52.23 28.46 18.08
N HIS A 566 53.25 28.32 17.24
CA HIS A 566 54.63 28.39 17.69
C HIS A 566 55.07 29.86 17.66
N GLU A 567 54.78 30.57 18.74
CA GLU A 567 55.57 31.74 19.12
C GLU A 567 56.83 31.26 19.87
N ARG A 568 57.93 31.92 19.53
CA ARG A 568 59.29 31.65 20.01
C ARG A 568 59.43 32.01 21.50
N PRO A 569 60.25 31.28 22.28
CA PRO A 569 60.61 31.74 23.61
C PRO A 569 61.71 32.81 23.54
N ALA A 570 61.52 33.87 24.31
CA ALA A 570 62.58 34.82 24.64
C ALA A 570 63.54 34.18 25.65
N LEU A 571 64.84 34.24 25.34
CA LEU A 571 65.91 34.23 26.33
C LEU A 571 66.98 35.20 25.81
N GLN A 572 67.20 36.26 26.60
CA GLN A 572 68.24 37.26 26.40
C GLN A 572 69.62 36.60 26.36
N ALA A 573 70.48 36.99 25.42
CA ALA A 573 71.63 37.86 25.69
C ALA A 573 72.62 37.90 24.50
N HIS A 574 73.16 39.11 24.28
CA HIS A 574 74.47 39.45 23.72
C HIS A 574 74.76 39.38 22.20
N GLN A 575 75.07 40.59 21.69
CA GLN A 575 76.20 41.00 20.83
C GLN A 575 76.19 40.76 19.32
N ASP A 576 76.20 41.90 18.63
CA ASP A 576 77.11 42.33 17.55
C ASP A 576 77.14 41.62 16.20
N GLY A 577 77.07 42.46 15.15
CA GLY A 577 78.08 42.38 14.09
C GLY A 577 77.63 41.96 12.68
N ASP A 578 77.10 42.94 11.94
CA ASP A 578 77.62 43.38 10.64
C ASP A 578 77.85 42.40 9.44
N ARG A 579 77.28 42.83 8.29
CA ARG A 579 77.83 42.80 6.91
C ARG A 579 77.82 41.54 6.02
N ARG A 580 77.09 41.74 4.90
CA ARG A 580 77.52 41.72 3.47
C ARG A 580 77.52 40.41 2.66
N SER A 581 76.85 40.53 1.50
CA SER A 581 77.19 40.08 0.12
C SER A 581 77.81 38.68 -0.06
N GLY A 582 77.29 37.78 -0.89
CA GLY A 582 76.91 37.95 -2.29
C GLY A 582 77.65 36.91 -3.14
N ALA A 583 77.16 36.67 -4.37
CA ALA A 583 77.79 35.94 -5.48
C ALA A 583 77.49 34.41 -5.62
N ASP A 584 76.71 34.13 -6.67
CA ASP A 584 76.90 33.10 -7.74
C ASP A 584 78.41 32.96 -8.12
N PRO A 585 78.95 31.93 -8.85
CA PRO A 585 78.26 31.04 -9.79
C PRO A 585 78.81 29.59 -10.00
N ARG A 586 78.13 28.86 -10.89
CA ARG A 586 78.63 27.99 -12.00
C ARG A 586 78.23 26.50 -12.01
N ARG A 587 77.59 26.15 -13.13
CA ARG A 587 77.83 25.02 -14.07
C ARG A 587 78.22 23.66 -13.49
N ALA A 588 77.38 22.65 -13.73
CA ALA A 588 77.44 21.79 -14.93
C ALA A 588 76.08 21.12 -15.13
#